data_AF-A0A261AXH0-F1
#
_entry.id   AF-A0A261AXH0-F1
#
_cell.length_a   1.000
_cell.length_b   1.000
_cell.length_c   1.000
_cell.angle_alpha   90.00
_cell.angle_beta   90.00
_cell.angle_gamma   90.00
#
_symmetry.space_group_name_H-M   'P 1'
#
loop_
_entity.id
_entity.type
_entity.pdbx_description
1 polymer ?
#
loop_
_entity_poly.entity_id
_entity_poly.type
_entity_poly.pdbx_seq_one_letter_code
_entity_poly.pdbx_strand_id
1 'polypeptide(L)'
;MPLLLEMPDLVMRRILEESDYVSIQSLRKSCHHLRNFIEDVKPESTMSKIDVRASTDFIRSSISFDDREFTIDYRNHENGCLVQWSQTKKKVLENSDFLDVALRDIECILESKNSTVLDYIIVDWWQQDHHSA
;
A
#
# COMPACT_ATOMS: atom_id res chain seq x y z
N MET A 1 -12.18 -18.83 -19.76
CA MET A 1 -11.67 -18.56 -18.38
C MET A 1 -12.82 -17.97 -17.61
N PRO A 2 -13.20 -18.52 -16.45
CA PRO A 2 -14.15 -17.86 -15.56
C PRO A 2 -13.59 -16.51 -15.12
N LEU A 3 -14.45 -15.49 -15.03
CA LEU A 3 -14.04 -14.24 -14.41
C LEU A 3 -13.85 -14.49 -12.91
N LEU A 4 -12.87 -13.82 -12.29
CA LEU A 4 -12.64 -13.92 -10.85
C LEU A 4 -13.93 -13.59 -10.05
N LEU A 5 -14.73 -12.67 -10.57
CA LEU A 5 -16.02 -12.25 -10.00
C LEU A 5 -17.13 -13.33 -10.05
N GLU A 6 -16.97 -14.37 -10.87
CA GLU A 6 -17.94 -15.47 -10.99
C GLU A 6 -17.57 -16.67 -10.11
N MET A 7 -16.42 -16.61 -9.43
CA MET A 7 -15.98 -17.67 -8.53
C MET A 7 -16.77 -17.60 -7.21
N PRO A 8 -17.13 -18.75 -6.61
CA PRO A 8 -17.76 -18.77 -5.31
C PRO A 8 -16.90 -18.07 -4.25
N ASP A 9 -17.52 -17.42 -3.28
CA ASP A 9 -16.86 -16.71 -2.17
C ASP A 9 -15.77 -17.53 -1.48
N LEU A 10 -15.99 -18.84 -1.31
CA LEU A 10 -15.01 -19.74 -0.71
C LEU A 10 -13.71 -19.81 -1.52
N VAL A 11 -13.82 -19.84 -2.85
CA VAL A 11 -12.65 -19.85 -3.75
C VAL A 11 -11.96 -18.49 -3.69
N MET A 12 -12.74 -17.41 -3.69
CA MET A 12 -12.22 -16.04 -3.58
C MET A 12 -11.45 -15.80 -2.28
N ARG A 13 -11.98 -16.27 -1.13
CA ARG A 13 -11.27 -16.20 0.15
C ARG A 13 -9.94 -16.94 0.09
N ARG A 14 -9.93 -18.15 -0.46
CA ARG A 14 -8.71 -18.94 -0.59
C ARG A 14 -7.67 -18.28 -1.49
N ILE A 15 -8.10 -17.61 -2.57
CA ILE A 15 -7.19 -16.82 -3.39
C ILE A 15 -6.56 -15.69 -2.57
N LEU A 16 -7.35 -14.99 -1.75
CA LEU A 16 -6.82 -13.92 -0.90
C LEU A 16 -5.88 -14.44 0.19
N GLU A 17 -6.18 -15.58 0.81
CA GLU A 17 -5.32 -16.24 1.82
C GLU A 17 -3.96 -16.66 1.26
N GLU A 18 -3.91 -17.07 -0.01
CA GLU A 18 -2.66 -17.48 -0.69
C GLU A 18 -1.97 -16.32 -1.42
N SER A 19 -2.55 -15.10 -1.39
CA SER A 19 -2.00 -13.93 -2.07
C SER A 19 -1.12 -13.11 -1.13
N ASP A 20 0.00 -12.60 -1.66
CA ASP A 20 0.78 -11.61 -0.93
C ASP A 20 0.04 -10.26 -0.83
N TYR A 21 0.48 -9.42 0.10
CA TYR A 21 -0.14 -8.12 0.36
C TYR A 21 -0.23 -7.25 -0.91
N VAL A 22 0.82 -7.24 -1.73
CA VAL A 22 0.88 -6.44 -2.96
C VAL A 22 -0.19 -6.90 -3.97
N SER A 23 -0.39 -8.21 -4.09
CA SER A 23 -1.42 -8.81 -4.94
C SER A 23 -2.83 -8.48 -4.43
N ILE A 24 -3.06 -8.58 -3.12
CA ILE A 24 -4.34 -8.19 -2.50
C ILE A 24 -4.65 -6.72 -2.77
N GLN A 25 -3.68 -5.81 -2.58
CA GLN A 25 -3.87 -4.39 -2.86
C GLN A 25 -4.13 -4.11 -4.34
N SER A 26 -3.48 -4.87 -5.23
CA SER A 26 -3.74 -4.77 -6.67
C SER A 26 -5.18 -5.17 -7.02
N LEU A 27 -5.69 -6.25 -6.42
CA LEU A 27 -7.09 -6.68 -6.56
C LEU A 27 -8.07 -5.62 -6.02
N ARG A 28 -7.83 -5.11 -4.81
CA ARG A 28 -8.64 -4.04 -4.18
C ARG A 28 -8.70 -2.76 -5.02
N LYS A 29 -7.63 -2.44 -5.74
CA LYS A 29 -7.54 -1.25 -6.60
C LYS A 29 -8.13 -1.45 -8.00
N SER A 30 -8.48 -2.68 -8.40
CA SER A 30 -8.97 -2.99 -9.74
C SER A 30 -10.47 -2.74 -9.95
N CYS A 31 -11.34 -3.09 -8.98
CA CYS A 31 -12.78 -2.84 -9.08
C CYS A 31 -13.46 -2.71 -7.70
N HIS A 32 -14.67 -2.11 -7.69
CA HIS A 32 -15.44 -1.88 -6.46
C HIS A 32 -15.91 -3.18 -5.79
N HIS A 33 -16.28 -4.20 -6.56
CA HIS A 33 -16.75 -5.46 -5.98
C HIS A 33 -15.63 -6.18 -5.21
N LEU A 34 -14.44 -6.31 -5.83
CA LEU A 34 -13.27 -6.89 -5.16
C LEU A 34 -12.84 -6.06 -3.95
N ARG A 35 -12.95 -4.73 -4.03
CA ARG A 35 -12.68 -3.85 -2.90
C ARG A 35 -13.58 -4.17 -1.71
N ASN A 36 -14.89 -4.16 -1.92
CA ASN A 36 -15.86 -4.43 -0.86
C ASN A 36 -15.65 -5.84 -0.29
N PHE A 37 -15.42 -6.83 -1.16
CA PHE A 37 -15.15 -8.21 -0.72
C PHE A 37 -13.89 -8.31 0.15
N ILE A 38 -12.79 -7.65 -0.23
CA ILE A 38 -11.55 -7.62 0.57
C ILE A 38 -11.77 -6.88 1.89
N GLU A 39 -12.52 -5.78 1.88
CA GLU A 39 -12.87 -5.01 3.09
C GLU A 39 -13.76 -5.81 4.06
N ASP A 40 -14.62 -6.70 3.54
CA ASP A 40 -15.46 -7.61 4.32
C ASP A 40 -14.68 -8.82 4.86
N VAL A 41 -13.83 -9.42 4.01
CA VAL A 41 -13.01 -10.59 4.37
C VAL A 41 -11.91 -10.22 5.36
N LYS A 42 -11.31 -9.03 5.19
CA LYS A 42 -10.12 -8.55 5.91
C LYS A 42 -9.04 -9.63 6.01
N PRO A 43 -8.39 -9.97 4.87
CA PRO A 43 -7.34 -10.98 4.84
C PRO A 43 -6.29 -10.70 5.90
N GLU A 44 -5.75 -11.77 6.50
CA GLU A 44 -4.69 -11.60 7.48
C GLU A 44 -3.45 -11.02 6.81
N SER A 45 -2.79 -10.11 7.53
CA SER A 45 -1.57 -9.47 7.10
C SER A 45 -0.43 -9.90 8.02
N THR A 46 0.73 -10.13 7.44
CA THR A 46 1.97 -10.46 8.16
C THR A 46 2.84 -9.23 8.37
N MET A 47 2.25 -8.03 8.33
CA MET A 47 2.97 -6.79 8.53
C MET A 47 3.65 -6.76 9.91
N SER A 48 4.96 -6.56 9.91
CA SER A 48 5.76 -6.46 11.14
C SER A 48 6.31 -5.06 11.36
N LYS A 49 6.49 -4.25 10.29
CA LYS A 49 7.12 -2.92 10.37
C LYS A 49 6.48 -1.94 9.41
N ILE A 50 6.42 -0.68 9.81
CA ILE A 50 6.12 0.44 8.93
C ILE A 50 6.99 1.65 9.30
N ASP A 51 7.64 2.23 8.30
CA ASP A 51 8.48 3.42 8.37
C ASP A 51 7.88 4.44 7.38
N VAL A 52 7.35 5.54 7.92
CA VAL A 52 6.75 6.62 7.16
C VAL A 52 7.61 7.86 7.28
N ARG A 53 8.23 8.26 6.17
CA ARG A 53 9.06 9.47 6.11
C ARG A 53 8.39 10.56 5.32
N ALA A 54 8.26 11.74 5.90
CA ALA A 54 7.56 12.86 5.27
C ALA A 54 8.47 14.08 5.07
N SER A 55 8.33 14.75 3.93
CA SER A 55 8.84 16.09 3.67
C SER A 55 7.70 16.98 3.14
N THR A 56 8.02 18.21 2.75
CA THR A 56 7.04 19.19 2.24
C THR A 56 6.32 18.76 0.95
N ASP A 57 6.92 17.88 0.16
CA ASP A 57 6.48 17.52 -1.19
C ASP A 57 6.49 16.00 -1.44
N PHE A 58 6.73 15.22 -0.38
CA PHE A 58 6.96 13.80 -0.51
C PHE A 58 6.62 13.02 0.77
N ILE A 59 6.08 11.81 0.59
CA ILE A 59 5.95 10.78 1.62
C ILE A 59 6.55 9.48 1.10
N ARG A 60 7.42 8.85 1.88
CA ARG A 60 7.85 7.48 1.72
C ARG A 60 7.13 6.60 2.73
N SER A 61 6.61 5.47 2.29
CA SER A 61 6.19 4.38 3.18
C SER A 61 7.00 3.14 2.86
N SER A 62 7.81 2.68 3.81
CA SER A 62 8.50 1.39 3.80
C SER A 62 7.77 0.44 4.74
N ILE A 63 7.23 -0.65 4.21
CA ILE A 63 6.45 -1.62 4.98
C ILE A 63 7.10 -2.99 4.87
N SER A 64 7.25 -3.70 5.98
CA SER A 64 7.72 -5.09 5.99
C SER A 64 6.57 -6.05 6.23
N PHE A 65 6.44 -7.03 5.34
CA PHE A 65 5.56 -8.20 5.46
C PHE A 65 6.44 -9.44 5.47
N ASP A 66 6.40 -10.21 6.55
CA ASP A 66 7.37 -11.30 6.78
C ASP A 66 8.82 -10.81 6.57
N ASP A 67 9.58 -11.49 5.69
CA ASP A 67 10.97 -11.16 5.33
C ASP A 67 11.08 -10.23 4.10
N ARG A 68 9.96 -9.62 3.65
CA ARG A 68 9.94 -8.77 2.46
C ARG A 68 9.64 -7.33 2.82
N GLU A 69 10.42 -6.41 2.26
CA GLU A 69 10.18 -4.97 2.35
C GLU A 69 9.56 -4.44 1.05
N PHE A 70 8.57 -3.55 1.20
CA PHE A 70 7.93 -2.84 0.13
C PHE A 70 7.99 -1.34 0.38
N THR A 71 8.52 -0.59 -0.58
CA THR A 71 8.62 0.88 -0.51
C THR A 71 7.72 1.52 -1.55
N ILE A 72 6.94 2.50 -1.11
CA ILE A 72 6.11 3.37 -1.94
C ILE A 72 6.52 4.82 -1.67
N ASP A 73 6.68 5.55 -2.76
CA ASP A 73 6.99 6.96 -2.81
C ASP A 73 5.77 7.71 -3.35
N TYR A 74 5.26 8.67 -2.58
CA TYR A 74 4.17 9.57 -2.96
C TYR A 74 4.73 10.98 -3.08
N ARG A 75 4.79 11.52 -4.29
CA ARG A 75 5.37 12.85 -4.56
C ARG A 75 4.31 13.79 -5.08
N ASN A 76 4.39 15.04 -4.66
CA ASN A 76 3.66 16.10 -5.31
C ASN A 76 4.06 16.17 -6.80
N HIS A 77 3.10 16.33 -7.69
CA HIS A 77 3.29 16.36 -9.14
C HIS A 77 2.34 17.41 -9.74
N GLU A 78 2.75 18.08 -10.81
CA GLU A 78 1.98 19.18 -11.43
C GLU A 78 0.51 18.82 -11.73
N ASN A 79 0.26 17.56 -12.11
CA ASN A 79 -1.07 17.05 -12.44
C ASN A 79 -1.71 16.19 -11.34
N GLY A 80 -1.12 16.10 -10.14
CA GLY A 80 -1.66 15.32 -9.02
C GLY A 80 -0.59 14.65 -8.17
N CYS A 81 -0.70 13.33 -7.97
CA CYS A 81 0.26 12.57 -7.17
C CYS A 81 1.07 11.60 -8.04
N LEU A 82 2.41 11.74 -8.02
CA LEU A 82 3.30 10.73 -8.57
C LEU A 82 3.50 9.64 -7.52
N VAL A 83 2.94 8.46 -7.79
CA VAL A 83 3.15 7.26 -6.99
C VAL A 83 4.22 6.41 -7.66
N GLN A 84 5.29 6.11 -6.95
CA GLN A 84 6.34 5.20 -7.38
C GLN A 84 6.44 4.04 -6.39
N TRP A 85 6.44 2.81 -6.89
CA TRP A 85 6.63 1.62 -6.08
C TRP A 85 7.68 0.77 -6.75
N SER A 86 8.58 0.15 -5.97
CA SER A 86 9.82 -0.44 -6.50
C SER A 86 10.70 0.57 -7.26
N GLN A 87 11.82 0.11 -7.82
CA GLN A 87 12.76 1.01 -8.52
C GLN A 87 12.26 1.50 -9.89
N THR A 88 11.29 0.84 -10.51
CA THR A 88 10.96 1.05 -11.93
C THR A 88 9.51 1.40 -12.23
N LYS A 89 8.57 1.10 -11.32
CA LYS A 89 7.15 1.31 -11.57
C LYS A 89 6.69 2.63 -10.98
N LYS A 90 6.08 3.46 -11.82
CA LYS A 90 5.52 4.76 -11.44
C LYS A 90 4.21 5.02 -12.17
N LYS A 91 3.33 5.77 -11.53
CA LYS A 91 2.04 6.20 -12.07
C LYS A 91 1.69 7.57 -11.52
N VAL A 92 1.19 8.45 -12.37
CA VAL A 92 0.55 9.69 -11.92
C VAL A 92 -0.92 9.41 -11.68
N LEU A 93 -1.39 9.70 -10.47
CA LEU A 93 -2.80 9.80 -10.14
C LEU A 93 -3.20 11.26 -10.38
N GLU A 94 -3.99 11.47 -11.43
CA GLU A 94 -4.40 12.82 -11.82
C GLU A 94 -5.44 13.39 -10.85
N ASN A 95 -5.39 14.71 -10.63
CA ASN A 95 -6.35 15.43 -9.78
C ASN A 95 -6.45 14.90 -8.34
N SER A 96 -5.33 14.40 -7.80
CA SER A 96 -5.24 13.90 -6.43
C SER A 96 -4.12 14.59 -5.66
N ASP A 97 -4.36 14.91 -4.41
CA ASP A 97 -3.33 15.37 -3.48
C ASP A 97 -2.46 14.20 -2.99
N PHE A 98 -1.15 14.40 -2.92
CA PHE A 98 -0.22 13.33 -2.57
C PHE A 98 -0.30 12.89 -1.10
N LEU A 99 -0.62 13.82 -0.19
CA LEU A 99 -0.80 13.53 1.23
C LEU A 99 -2.06 12.68 1.41
N ASP A 100 -3.16 13.06 0.76
CA ASP A 100 -4.41 12.28 0.81
C ASP A 100 -4.23 10.85 0.29
N VAL A 101 -3.51 10.69 -0.84
CA VAL A 101 -3.22 9.38 -1.42
C VAL A 101 -2.38 8.53 -0.46
N ALA A 102 -1.31 9.12 0.11
CA ALA A 102 -0.42 8.42 1.03
C ALA A 102 -1.15 8.00 2.31
N LEU A 103 -1.88 8.92 2.95
CA LEU A 103 -2.61 8.67 4.19
C LEU A 103 -3.67 7.59 4.01
N ARG A 104 -4.40 7.60 2.89
CA ARG A 104 -5.40 6.57 2.60
C ARG A 104 -4.78 5.17 2.45
N ASP A 105 -3.63 5.08 1.78
CA ASP A 105 -2.95 3.79 1.63
C ASP A 105 -2.35 3.32 2.97
N ILE A 106 -1.80 4.23 3.80
CA ILE A 106 -1.32 3.94 5.16
C ILE A 106 -2.47 3.47 6.06
N GLU A 107 -3.62 4.15 6.03
CA GLU A 107 -4.82 3.75 6.77
C GLU A 107 -5.23 2.32 6.40
N CYS A 108 -5.30 2.00 5.11
CA CYS A 108 -5.61 0.65 4.64
C CYS A 108 -4.62 -0.41 5.15
N ILE A 109 -3.33 -0.06 5.27
CA ILE A 109 -2.30 -0.95 5.82
C ILE A 109 -2.55 -1.20 7.31
N LEU A 110 -2.79 -0.13 8.08
CA LEU A 110 -2.95 -0.19 9.53
C LEU A 110 -4.26 -0.84 9.97
N GLU A 111 -5.31 -0.77 9.14
CA GLU A 111 -6.61 -1.43 9.39
C GLU A 111 -6.59 -2.95 9.12
N SER A 112 -5.52 -3.48 8.52
CA SER A 112 -5.41 -4.91 8.23
C SER A 112 -5.39 -5.75 9.51
N LYS A 113 -5.98 -6.95 9.43
CA LYS A 113 -5.96 -7.90 10.55
C LYS A 113 -4.57 -8.53 10.63
N ASN A 114 -3.68 -7.92 11.41
CA ASN A 114 -2.31 -8.42 11.53
C ASN A 114 -2.25 -9.68 12.40
N SER A 115 -1.68 -10.76 11.86
CA SER A 115 -1.43 -12.01 12.57
C SER A 115 -0.04 -12.05 13.22
N THR A 116 0.85 -11.14 12.83
CA THR A 116 2.21 -10.99 13.37
C THR A 116 2.28 -9.90 14.45
N VAL A 117 3.25 -10.02 15.36
CA VAL A 117 3.58 -8.95 16.31
C VAL A 117 4.22 -7.80 15.54
N LEU A 118 3.69 -6.60 15.75
CA LEU A 118 4.28 -5.36 15.25
C LEU A 118 5.61 -5.09 15.99
N ASP A 119 6.71 -5.03 15.25
CA ASP A 119 8.02 -4.69 15.79
C ASP A 119 8.11 -3.20 16.09
N TYR A 120 7.83 -2.36 15.08
CA TYR A 120 7.85 -0.90 15.24
C TYR A 120 7.02 -0.17 14.18
N ILE A 121 6.55 1.03 14.57
CA ILE A 121 6.04 2.08 13.69
C ILE A 121 6.98 3.27 13.84
N ILE A 122 7.52 3.76 12.74
CA ILE A 122 8.29 5.00 12.68
C ILE A 122 7.52 6.00 11.83
N VAL A 123 7.39 7.22 12.36
CA VAL A 123 6.93 8.38 11.60
C VAL A 123 7.94 9.49 11.84
N ASP A 124 8.67 9.87 10.81
CA ASP A 124 9.76 10.84 10.90
C ASP A 124 9.69 11.88 9.78
N TRP A 125 10.26 13.04 10.09
CA TRP A 125 10.48 14.07 9.08
C TRP A 125 11.78 13.77 8.35
N TRP A 126 11.73 13.74 7.02
CA TRP A 126 12.89 13.56 6.17
C TRP A 126 13.32 14.89 5.56
N GLN A 127 14.56 15.26 5.85
CA GLN A 127 15.24 16.37 5.20
C GLN A 127 16.43 15.77 4.44
N GLN A 128 16.52 16.04 3.14
CA GLN A 128 17.70 15.63 2.39
C GLN A 128 18.88 16.47 2.89
N ASP A 129 19.87 15.84 3.51
CA ASP A 129 21.11 16.52 3.87
C ASP A 129 21.70 17.15 2.61
N HIS A 130 21.76 18.49 2.58
CA HIS A 130 22.50 19.23 1.57
C HIS A 130 23.99 18.97 1.79
N HIS A 131 24.50 17.84 1.28
CA HIS A 131 25.90 17.76 0.92
C HIS A 131 26.10 18.62 -0.32
N SER A 132 26.27 19.92 -0.07
CA SER A 132 26.76 20.90 -1.04
C SER A 132 28.06 20.39 -1.65
N ALA A 133 28.06 20.31 -2.98
CA ALA A 133 29.28 20.23 -3.79
C ALA A 133 30.09 21.53 -3.69
#